data_AF-A0A1D6NHH7-F1
#
_entry.id   AF-A0A1D6NHH7-F1
#
_cell.length_a   1.000
_cell.length_b   1.000
_cell.length_c   1.000
_cell.angle_alpha   90.00
_cell.angle_beta   90.00
_cell.angle_gamma   90.00
#
_symmetry.space_group_name_H-M   'P 1'
#
loop_
_entity.id
_entity.type
_entity.pdbx_description
1 polymer ?
#
loop_
_entity_poly.entity_id
_entity_poly.type
_entity_poly.pdbx_seq_one_letter_code
_entity_poly.pdbx_strand_id
1 'polypeptide(L)'
;MFDVTSRLTYKNVPTWHRDLCRVCENIPIVLCGNKVDVKNRQVKAKQVTFHRKKNLQYYEISAKSNYNFEKPFLYLARKLAGIRTFTLLKLLL
;
A
#
# COMPACT_ATOMS: atom_id res chain seq x y z
N MET A 1 5.93 -0.36 -1.49
CA MET A 1 5.20 -1.60 -1.86
C MET A 1 6.07 -2.80 -1.54
N PHE A 2 5.50 -3.96 -1.28
CA PHE A 2 6.21 -5.24 -1.18
C PHE A 2 5.41 -6.37 -1.85
N ASP A 3 6.04 -7.53 -2.05
CA ASP A 3 5.47 -8.72 -2.66
C ASP A 3 5.11 -9.75 -1.58
N VAL A 4 3.84 -10.17 -1.48
CA VAL A 4 3.42 -11.13 -0.45
C VAL A 4 4.00 -12.53 -0.64
N THR A 5 4.58 -12.82 -1.81
CA THR A 5 5.27 -14.07 -2.13
C THR A 5 6.77 -14.03 -1.81
N SER A 6 7.31 -12.88 -1.37
CA SER A 6 8.73 -12.75 -1.02
C SER A 6 8.94 -12.05 0.32
N ARG A 7 9.36 -12.82 1.34
CA ARG A 7 9.63 -12.28 2.69
C ARG A 7 10.69 -11.17 2.70
N LEU A 8 11.68 -11.27 1.82
CA LEU A 8 12.75 -10.29 1.72
C LEU A 8 12.22 -8.90 1.38
N THR A 9 11.23 -8.81 0.48
CA THR A 9 10.65 -7.52 0.10
C THR A 9 9.94 -6.84 1.26
N TYR A 10 9.26 -7.60 2.14
CA TYR A 10 8.66 -7.03 3.33
C TYR A 10 9.71 -6.60 4.37
N LYS A 11 10.80 -7.37 4.52
CA LYS A 11 11.93 -7.00 5.40
C LYS A 11 12.58 -5.67 5.01
N ASN A 12 12.53 -5.28 3.74
CA ASN A 12 13.11 -4.04 3.24
C ASN A 12 12.20 -2.80 3.40
N VAL A 13 10.91 -2.98 3.72
CA VAL A 13 9.95 -1.88 3.89
C VAL A 13 10.41 -0.79 4.88
N PRO A 14 10.96 -1.13 6.06
CA PRO A 14 11.47 -0.11 6.98
C PRO A 14 12.59 0.75 6.40
N THR A 15 13.48 0.14 5.60
CA THR A 15 14.59 0.84 4.92
C THR A 15 14.04 1.84 3.91
N TRP A 16 13.14 1.40 3.02
CA TRP A 16 12.52 2.29 2.02
C TRP A 16 11.74 3.44 2.67
N HIS A 17 10.99 3.15 3.74
CA HIS A 17 10.27 4.18 4.48
C HIS A 17 11.24 5.20 5.09
N ARG A 18 12.32 4.74 5.73
CA ARG A 18 13.33 5.63 6.32
C ARG A 18 13.95 6.53 5.25
N ASP A 19 14.34 5.96 4.12
CA ASP A 19 15.02 6.70 3.07
C ASP A 19 14.08 7.73 2.40
N LEU A 20 12.79 7.39 2.23
CA LEU A 20 11.77 8.34 1.78
C LEU A 20 11.59 9.50 2.78
N CYS A 21 11.39 9.19 4.07
CA CYS A 21 11.15 10.21 5.10
C CYS A 21 12.36 11.10 5.39
N ARG A 22 13.57 10.71 4.99
CA ARG A 22 14.76 11.57 5.06
C ARG A 22 14.73 12.73 4.08
N VAL A 23 13.99 12.58 2.98
CA VAL A 23 13.91 13.59 1.91
C VAL A 23 12.57 14.31 1.93
N CYS A 24 11.48 13.57 2.16
CA CYS A 24 10.12 14.10 2.18
C CYS A 24 9.48 13.87 3.54
N GLU A 25 9.32 14.94 4.31
CA GLU A 25 8.64 14.90 5.60
C GLU A 25 7.12 15.07 5.43
N ASN A 26 6.34 14.42 6.30
CA ASN A 26 4.88 14.61 6.45
C ASN A 26 4.00 14.36 5.21
N ILE A 27 4.47 13.62 4.21
CA ILE A 27 3.65 13.21 3.06
C ILE A 27 2.74 12.00 3.40
N PRO A 28 1.53 11.90 2.84
CA PRO A 28 0.69 10.71 3.01
C PRO A 28 1.32 9.50 2.29
N ILE A 29 1.45 8.37 3.00
CA ILE A 29 2.06 7.15 2.49
C ILE A 29 1.09 5.97 2.64
N VAL A 30 1.03 5.14 1.60
CA VAL A 30 0.28 3.87 1.60
C VAL A 30 1.25 2.70 1.44
N LEU A 31 1.16 1.73 2.34
CA LEU A 31 1.83 0.45 2.21
C LEU A 31 0.94 -0.52 1.40
N CYS A 32 1.46 -1.04 0.30
CA CYS A 32 0.75 -2.05 -0.49
C CYS A 32 1.49 -3.39 -0.44
N GLY A 33 0.75 -4.46 -0.12
CA GLY A 33 1.19 -5.85 -0.30
C GLY A 33 0.62 -6.40 -1.59
N ASN A 34 1.47 -6.55 -2.62
CA ASN A 34 1.07 -6.96 -3.97
C ASN A 34 1.15 -8.49 -4.17
N LYS A 35 0.51 -8.99 -5.23
CA LYS A 35 0.44 -10.40 -5.66
C LYS A 35 -0.39 -11.30 -4.75
N VAL A 36 -1.45 -10.77 -4.14
CA VAL A 36 -2.33 -11.57 -3.26
C VAL A 36 -3.14 -12.63 -4.00
N ASP A 37 -3.16 -12.60 -5.32
CA ASP A 37 -3.71 -13.64 -6.19
C ASP A 37 -2.87 -14.94 -6.21
N VAL A 38 -1.60 -14.88 -5.79
CA VAL A 38 -0.70 -16.04 -5.81
C VAL A 38 -0.92 -16.91 -4.58
N LYS A 39 -1.24 -18.19 -4.79
CA LYS A 39 -1.51 -19.17 -3.71
C LYS A 39 -0.33 -19.38 -2.76
N ASN A 40 0.90 -19.41 -3.29
CA ASN A 40 2.12 -19.64 -2.49
C ASN A 40 2.57 -18.36 -1.76
N ARG A 41 1.70 -17.87 -0.88
CA ARG A 41 1.91 -16.67 -0.08
C ARG A 41 2.93 -16.91 1.03
N GLN A 42 3.99 -16.10 1.07
CA GLN A 42 5.04 -16.23 2.08
C GLN A 42 4.92 -15.24 3.25
N VAL A 43 4.22 -14.12 3.04
CA VAL A 43 3.95 -13.09 4.05
C VAL A 43 2.44 -13.05 4.29
N LYS A 44 1.99 -13.57 5.43
CA LYS A 44 0.58 -13.58 5.82
C LYS A 44 0.15 -12.18 6.26
N ALA A 45 -1.11 -11.81 6.03
CA ALA A 45 -1.65 -10.50 6.41
C ALA A 45 -1.40 -10.16 7.90
N LYS A 46 -1.53 -11.15 8.80
CA LYS A 46 -1.26 -10.99 10.24
C LYS A 46 0.20 -10.62 10.58
N GLN A 47 1.16 -10.93 9.70
CA GLN A 47 2.58 -10.61 9.87
C GLN A 47 2.91 -9.17 9.44
N VAL A 48 2.01 -8.52 8.70
CA VAL A 48 2.21 -7.16 8.18
C VAL A 48 1.80 -6.16 9.26
N THR A 49 2.76 -5.76 10.10
CA THR A 49 2.52 -4.86 11.25
C THR A 49 3.16 -3.49 11.11
N PHE A 50 4.05 -3.29 10.13
CA PHE A 50 4.81 -2.04 9.96
C PHE A 50 3.90 -0.81 9.80
N HIS A 51 2.80 -0.96 9.06
CA HIS A 51 1.83 0.12 8.85
C HIS A 51 1.25 0.66 10.17
N ARG A 52 1.00 -0.20 11.16
CA ARG A 52 0.50 0.23 12.48
C ARG A 52 1.54 1.03 13.25
N LYS A 53 2.80 0.57 13.21
CA LYS A 53 3.93 1.22 13.89
C LYS A 53 4.22 2.63 13.35
N LYS A 54 3.90 2.89 12.07
CA LYS A 54 4.13 4.17 11.39
C LYS A 54 2.85 4.92 11.05
N ASN A 55 1.69 4.47 11.54
CA ASN A 55 0.38 5.04 11.24
C ASN A 55 0.11 5.22 9.73
N LEU A 56 0.49 4.22 8.93
CA LEU A 56 0.30 4.20 7.49
C LEU A 56 -0.98 3.44 7.13
N GLN A 57 -1.60 3.83 6.02
CA GLN A 57 -2.65 3.01 5.43
C GLN A 57 -2.04 1.75 4.78
N TYR A 58 -2.69 0.60 4.96
CA TYR A 58 -2.28 -0.66 4.32
C TYR A 58 -3.39 -1.21 3.43
N TYR A 59 -3.02 -1.67 2.23
CA TYR A 59 -3.91 -2.40 1.33
C TYR A 59 -3.24 -3.67 0.79
N GLU A 60 -4.01 -4.75 0.74
CA GLU A 60 -3.70 -5.94 -0.02
C GLU A 60 -4.18 -5.71 -1.45
N ILE A 61 -3.27 -5.82 -2.42
CA ILE A 61 -3.57 -5.56 -3.84
C ILE A 61 -3.11 -6.71 -4.74
N SER A 62 -3.72 -6.81 -5.91
CA SER A 62 -3.13 -7.54 -7.03
C SER A 62 -3.18 -6.67 -8.28
N ALA A 63 -2.01 -6.31 -8.79
CA ALA A 63 -1.90 -5.68 -10.10
C ALA A 63 -2.35 -6.61 -11.24
N LYS A 64 -2.32 -7.94 -11.05
CA LYS A 64 -2.71 -8.92 -12.07
C LYS A 64 -4.23 -9.02 -12.22
N SER A 65 -4.94 -9.07 -11.10
CA SER A 65 -6.41 -9.24 -11.09
C SER A 65 -7.18 -7.94 -10.86
N ASN A 66 -6.49 -6.80 -10.81
CA ASN A 66 -7.03 -5.50 -10.43
C ASN A 66 -7.67 -5.46 -9.03
N TYR A 67 -7.38 -6.43 -8.17
CA TYR A 67 -7.93 -6.48 -6.81
C TYR A 67 -7.43 -5.30 -5.98
N ASN A 68 -8.36 -4.47 -5.49
CA ASN A 68 -8.12 -3.26 -4.70
C ASN A 68 -7.11 -2.27 -5.32
N PHE A 69 -6.86 -2.35 -6.64
CA PHE A 69 -5.85 -1.55 -7.30
C PHE A 69 -6.11 -0.04 -7.14
N GLU A 70 -7.38 0.36 -7.06
CA GLU A 70 -7.83 1.74 -6.93
C GLU A 70 -7.71 2.29 -5.50
N LYS A 71 -7.67 1.43 -4.47
CA LYS A 71 -7.74 1.84 -3.05
C LYS A 71 -6.57 2.73 -2.62
N PRO A 72 -5.29 2.44 -2.97
CA PRO A 72 -4.18 3.31 -2.62
C PRO A 72 -4.33 4.73 -3.20
N PHE A 73 -4.71 4.83 -4.47
CA PHE A 73 -4.90 6.10 -5.15
C PHE A 73 -6.05 6.90 -4.54
N LEU A 74 -7.17 6.24 -4.26
CA LEU A 74 -8.32 6.88 -3.62
C LEU A 74 -7.98 7.43 -2.23
N TYR A 75 -7.21 6.70 -1.43
CA TYR A 75 -6.75 7.18 -0.12
C TYR A 75 -5.86 8.43 -0.27
N LEU A 76 -4.89 8.38 -1.18
CA LEU A 76 -3.97 9.50 -1.42
C LEU A 76 -4.72 10.72 -1.94
N ALA A 77 -5.62 10.55 -2.92
CA ALA A 77 -6.45 11.63 -3.45
C ALA A 77 -7.27 12.32 -2.35
N ARG A 78 -7.92 11.55 -1.47
CA ARG A 78 -8.68 12.09 -0.33
C ARG A 78 -7.79 12.86 0.66
N LYS A 79 -6.59 12.36 0.93
CA LYS A 79 -5.63 13.00 1.85
C LYS A 79 -5.07 14.30 1.28
N LEU A 80 -4.69 14.29 0.00
CA LEU A 80 -4.08 15.44 -0.67
C LEU A 80 -5.10 16.52 -1.01
N ALA A 81 -6.31 16.16 -1.44
CA ALA A 81 -7.36 17.12 -1.76
C ALA A 81 -8.10 17.63 -0.50
N GLY A 82 -7.92 17.00 0.67
CA GLY A 82 -8.68 17.32 1.88
C GLY A 82 -10.17 16.94 1.82
N ILE A 83 -10.62 16.29 0.74
CA ILE A 83 -12.03 15.96 0.50
C ILE A 83 -12.29 14.49 0.84
N ARG A 84 -13.01 14.23 1.93
CA ARG A 84 -13.34 12.86 2.38
C ARG A 84 -14.27 12.10 1.43
N THR A 85 -15.14 12.82 0.73
CA THR A 85 -16.16 12.26 -0.18
C THR A 85 -15.64 12.02 -1.59
N PHE A 86 -14.36 12.28 -1.86
CA PHE A 86 -13.77 12.05 -3.18
C PHE A 86 -14.01 10.60 -3.61
N THR A 87 -14.50 10.43 -4.83
CA THR A 87 -14.68 9.15 -5.49
C THR A 87 -13.93 9.17 -6.81
N LEU A 88 -13.29 8.05 -7.14
CA LEU A 88 -12.79 7.90 -8.50
C LEU A 88 -14.00 7.74 -9.40
N LEU A 89 -14.19 8.67 -10.33
CA LEU A 89 -15.10 8.45 -11.44
C LEU A 89 -14.61 7.17 -12.13
N LYS A 90 -15.40 6.10 -12.02
CA LYS A 90 -15.22 4.93 -12.87
C LYS A 90 -15.61 5.39 -14.28
N LEU A 91 -14.68 6.04 -14.98
CA LEU A 91 -14.77 6.13 -16.42
C LEU A 91 -14.80 4.68 -16.89
N LEU A 92 -15.95 4.31 -17.45
CA LEU A 92 -16.20 3.03 -18.09
C LEU A 92 -15.05 2.77 -19.08
N LEU A 93 -14.11 1.91 -18.68
CA LEU A 93 -13.19 1.21 -19.56
C LEU A 93 -13.53 -0.27 -19.46
#